data_AF-A0AAN8CRM3-F1
#
_entry.id   AF-A0AAN8CRM3-F1
#
_cell.length_a   1.000
_cell.length_b   1.000
_cell.length_c   1.000
_cell.angle_alpha   90.00
_cell.angle_beta   90.00
_cell.angle_gamma   90.00
#
_symmetry.space_group_name_H-M   'P 1'
#
loop_
_entity.id
_entity.type
_entity.pdbx_description
1 polymer ?
#
loop_
_entity_poly.entity_id
_entity_poly.type
_entity_poly.pdbx_seq_one_letter_code
_entity_poly.pdbx_strand_id
1 'polypeptide(L)'
;MAPGVHDAYIELVQLLEECDPQAAVEVYCRFPLKPVAEQSFEDAFITGEIVRLLMALELYDHLLLGPSLVAYGKVMGLSCLEKYIDILDDKCMTKLLMSVYAKINDRPEDDQEMLDFFKFKCWI
;
A
#
# COMPACT_ATOMS: atom_id res chain seq x y z
N MET A 1 8.70 -10.36 -16.95
CA MET A 1 9.78 -9.56 -16.33
C MET A 1 11.06 -10.36 -16.42
N ALA A 2 12.20 -9.69 -16.66
CA ALA A 2 13.49 -10.37 -16.65
C ALA A 2 13.82 -10.83 -15.22
N PRO A 3 14.38 -12.04 -15.02
CA PRO A 3 14.83 -12.47 -13.71
C PRO A 3 15.90 -11.50 -13.19
N GLY A 4 15.76 -11.01 -11.95
CA GLY A 4 16.73 -10.14 -11.27
C GLY A 4 16.40 -8.64 -11.23
N VAL A 5 15.30 -8.17 -11.83
CA VAL A 5 14.93 -6.74 -11.74
C VAL A 5 14.44 -6.38 -10.35
N HIS A 6 13.60 -7.20 -9.72
CA HIS A 6 13.15 -6.98 -8.35
C HIS A 6 14.33 -6.94 -7.38
N ASP A 7 15.23 -7.90 -7.48
CA ASP A 7 16.42 -8.01 -6.62
C ASP A 7 17.29 -6.75 -6.68
N ALA A 8 17.56 -6.22 -7.88
CA ALA A 8 18.37 -5.02 -8.05
C ALA A 8 17.74 -3.77 -7.39
N TYR A 9 16.41 -3.64 -7.43
CA TYR A 9 15.71 -2.54 -6.76
C TYR A 9 15.70 -2.73 -5.24
N ILE A 10 15.49 -3.96 -4.77
CA ILE A 10 15.51 -4.29 -3.34
C ILE A 10 16.88 -3.97 -2.74
N GLU A 11 17.96 -4.43 -3.38
CA GLU A 11 19.33 -4.16 -2.91
C GLU A 11 19.64 -2.66 -2.91
N LEU A 12 19.27 -1.93 -3.97
CA LEU A 12 19.48 -0.48 -4.04
C LEU A 12 18.72 0.26 -2.93
N VAL A 13 17.47 -0.13 -2.66
CA VAL A 13 16.67 0.47 -1.61
C VAL A 13 17.24 0.17 -0.24
N GLN A 14 17.68 -1.07 0.03
CA GLN A 14 18.31 -1.41 1.32
C GLN A 14 19.55 -0.55 1.61
N LEU A 15 20.36 -0.27 0.59
CA LEU A 15 21.52 0.64 0.73
C LEU A 15 21.09 2.09 0.98
N LEU A 16 20.03 2.55 0.32
CA LEU A 16 19.55 3.92 0.46
C LEU A 16 18.78 4.12 1.76
N GLU A 17 18.03 3.14 2.26
CA GLU A 17 17.18 3.29 3.45
C GLU A 17 17.99 3.68 4.70
N GLU A 18 19.22 3.20 4.83
CA GLU A 18 20.10 3.57 5.96
C GLU A 18 20.62 5.02 5.87
N CYS A 19 20.74 5.57 4.66
CA CYS A 19 21.37 6.86 4.41
C CYS A 19 20.36 7.98 4.11
N ASP A 20 19.38 7.68 3.26
CA ASP A 20 18.33 8.55 2.74
C ASP A 20 17.04 7.74 2.48
N PRO A 21 16.19 7.56 3.50
CA PRO A 21 14.90 6.89 3.38
C PRO A 21 13.96 7.50 2.33
N GLN A 22 14.08 8.80 2.02
CA GLN A 22 13.23 9.43 1.02
C GLN A 22 13.68 9.03 -0.39
N ALA A 23 14.99 9.00 -0.63
CA ALA A 23 15.54 8.48 -1.89
C ALA A 23 15.16 7.00 -2.10
N ALA A 24 15.14 6.19 -1.04
CA ALA A 24 14.66 4.81 -1.10
C ALA A 24 13.20 4.71 -1.59
N VAL A 25 12.31 5.57 -1.08
CA VAL A 25 10.93 5.67 -1.59
C VAL A 25 10.93 6.01 -3.07
N GLU A 26 11.70 7.01 -3.51
CA GLU A 26 11.74 7.42 -4.92
C GLU A 26 12.17 6.29 -5.85
N VAL A 27 13.10 5.44 -5.43
CA VAL A 27 13.55 4.28 -6.21
C VAL A 27 12.41 3.29 -6.43
N TYR A 28 11.70 2.90 -5.36
CA TYR A 28 10.56 1.99 -5.53
C TYR A 28 9.39 2.65 -6.28
N CYS A 29 9.18 3.95 -6.13
CA CYS A 29 8.14 4.68 -6.88
C CYS A 29 8.38 4.68 -8.41
N ARG A 30 9.63 4.46 -8.84
CA ARG A 30 9.99 4.32 -10.26
C ARG A 30 9.94 2.87 -10.75
N PHE A 31 9.68 1.90 -9.87
CA PHE A 31 9.56 0.50 -10.27
C PHE A 31 8.36 0.34 -11.22
N PRO A 32 8.54 -0.31 -12.39
CA PRO A 32 7.46 -0.49 -13.35
C PRO A 32 6.50 -1.60 -12.88
N LEU A 33 5.69 -1.28 -11.87
CA LEU A 33 4.67 -2.16 -11.32
C LEU A 33 3.64 -2.52 -12.40
N LYS A 34 3.29 -3.80 -12.47
CA LYS A 34 2.18 -4.26 -13.32
C LYS A 34 0.85 -3.74 -12.77
N PRO A 35 -0.21 -3.69 -13.61
CA PRO A 35 -1.58 -3.51 -13.13
C PRO A 35 -1.89 -4.52 -12.01
N VAL A 36 -2.63 -4.11 -10.99
CA VAL A 36 -2.89 -4.94 -9.79
C VAL A 36 -3.47 -6.32 -10.14
N ALA A 37 -4.33 -6.39 -11.16
CA ALA A 37 -4.92 -7.65 -11.63
C ALA A 37 -3.90 -8.65 -12.21
N GLU A 38 -2.69 -8.20 -12.55
CA GLU A 38 -1.62 -8.98 -13.15
C GLU A 38 -0.40 -9.12 -12.21
N GLN A 39 -0.48 -8.57 -11.00
CA GLN A 39 0.61 -8.63 -10.04
C GLN A 39 0.77 -10.04 -9.46
N SER A 40 2.01 -10.52 -9.47
CA SER A 40 2.42 -11.72 -8.75
C SER A 40 2.72 -11.40 -7.29
N PHE A 41 2.92 -12.43 -6.47
CA PHE A 41 3.37 -12.25 -5.08
C PHE A 41 4.71 -11.49 -4.98
N GLU A 42 5.62 -11.66 -5.94
CA GLU A 42 6.88 -10.90 -6.00
C GLU A 42 6.64 -9.41 -6.30
N ASP A 43 5.70 -9.11 -7.20
CA ASP A 43 5.31 -7.73 -7.48
C ASP A 43 4.64 -7.09 -6.25
N ALA A 44 3.86 -7.87 -5.50
CA ALA A 44 3.23 -7.43 -4.27
C ALA A 44 4.22 -7.20 -3.12
N PHE A 45 5.38 -7.88 -3.13
CA PHE A 45 6.44 -7.58 -2.18
C PHE A 45 6.93 -6.14 -2.35
N ILE A 46 7.12 -5.68 -3.60
CA ILE A 46 7.54 -4.30 -3.88
C ILE A 46 6.48 -3.29 -3.42
N THR A 47 5.19 -3.54 -3.69
CA THR A 47 4.12 -2.64 -3.21
C THR A 47 4.02 -2.64 -1.69
N GLY A 48 4.23 -3.77 -1.03
CA GLY A 48 4.35 -3.88 0.42
C GLY A 48 5.50 -3.07 1.00
N GLU A 49 6.67 -3.09 0.35
CA GLU A 49 7.83 -2.29 0.76
C GLU A 49 7.60 -0.78 0.56
N ILE A 50 6.91 -0.37 -0.51
CA ILE A 50 6.47 1.03 -0.68
C ILE A 50 5.58 1.44 0.49
N VAL A 51 4.59 0.62 0.85
CA VAL A 51 3.73 0.88 2.02
C VAL A 51 4.57 0.98 3.29
N ARG A 52 5.48 0.03 3.53
CA ARG A 52 6.34 0.00 4.73
C ARG A 52 7.13 1.30 4.88
N LEU A 53 7.80 1.75 3.81
CA LEU A 53 8.61 2.96 3.83
C LEU A 53 7.76 4.23 4.01
N LEU A 54 6.66 4.36 3.25
CA LEU A 54 5.78 5.53 3.37
C LEU A 54 5.17 5.62 4.76
N MET A 55 4.78 4.48 5.34
CA MET A 55 4.25 4.42 6.72
C MET A 55 5.32 4.74 7.76
N ALA A 56 6.55 4.27 7.59
CA ALA A 56 7.67 4.56 8.49
C ALA A 56 8.06 6.05 8.48
N LEU A 57 7.90 6.72 7.34
CA LEU A 57 8.14 8.15 7.17
C LEU A 57 6.92 9.03 7.50
N GLU A 58 5.83 8.43 7.96
CA GLU A 58 4.54 9.10 8.20
C GLU A 58 4.00 9.90 7.00
N LEU A 59 4.31 9.45 5.77
CA LEU A 59 3.89 10.10 4.52
C LEU A 59 2.48 9.64 4.09
N TYR A 60 1.48 9.89 4.94
CA TYR A 60 0.13 9.35 4.76
C TYR A 60 -0.64 9.94 3.57
N ASP A 61 -0.31 11.17 3.17
CA ASP A 61 -0.91 11.84 2.00
C ASP A 61 -0.18 11.53 0.69
N HIS A 62 0.83 10.67 0.72
CA HIS A 62 1.60 10.36 -0.48
C HIS A 62 0.73 9.66 -1.53
N LEU A 63 0.81 10.14 -2.78
CA LEU A 63 -0.04 9.70 -3.89
C LEU A 63 0.00 8.18 -4.13
N LEU A 64 1.10 7.53 -3.78
CA LEU A 64 1.29 6.09 -3.96
C LEU A 64 0.88 5.25 -2.74
N LEU A 65 0.60 5.84 -1.58
CA LEU A 65 0.23 5.04 -0.40
C LEU A 65 -1.08 4.28 -0.63
N GLY A 66 -2.13 4.97 -1.04
CA GLY A 66 -3.44 4.35 -1.32
C GLY A 66 -3.37 3.26 -2.40
N PRO A 67 -2.86 3.55 -3.62
CA PRO A 67 -2.69 2.54 -4.65
C PRO A 67 -1.84 1.33 -4.21
N SER A 68 -0.75 1.56 -3.48
CA SER A 68 0.11 0.47 -2.98
C SER A 68 -0.57 -0.37 -1.91
N LEU A 69 -1.34 0.24 -0.99
CA LEU A 69 -2.15 -0.48 0.00
C LEU A 69 -3.19 -1.37 -0.69
N VAL A 70 -3.88 -0.85 -1.71
CA VAL A 70 -4.86 -1.64 -2.48
C VAL A 70 -4.17 -2.79 -3.21
N ALA A 71 -3.06 -2.52 -3.89
CA ALA A 71 -2.31 -3.53 -4.63
C ALA A 71 -1.83 -4.65 -3.70
N TYR A 72 -1.21 -4.27 -2.59
CA TYR A 72 -0.69 -5.20 -1.59
C TYR A 72 -1.82 -6.02 -0.96
N GLY A 73 -2.92 -5.38 -0.55
CA GLY A 73 -4.08 -6.06 0.02
C GLY A 73 -4.82 -6.99 -0.94
N LYS A 74 -4.87 -6.66 -2.23
CA LYS A 74 -5.50 -7.55 -3.24
C LYS A 74 -4.69 -8.81 -3.50
N VAL A 75 -3.36 -8.71 -3.54
CA VAL A 75 -2.50 -9.85 -3.87
C VAL A 75 -2.19 -10.70 -2.63
N MET A 76 -1.88 -10.07 -1.49
CA MET A 76 -1.45 -10.76 -0.26
C MET A 76 -2.60 -11.01 0.72
N GLY A 77 -3.71 -10.30 0.56
CA GLY A 77 -4.87 -10.35 1.46
C GLY A 77 -4.90 -9.22 2.49
N LEU A 78 -6.11 -8.94 2.98
CA LEU A 78 -6.38 -7.88 3.96
C LEU A 78 -5.64 -8.05 5.29
N SER A 79 -5.35 -9.29 5.71
CA SER A 79 -4.63 -9.57 6.96
C SER A 79 -3.21 -8.99 6.96
N CYS A 80 -2.56 -8.90 5.79
CA CYS A 80 -1.25 -8.25 5.66
C CYS A 80 -1.29 -6.74 5.87
N LEU A 81 -2.49 -6.12 5.85
CA LEU A 81 -2.69 -4.69 6.06
C LEU A 81 -3.05 -4.34 7.50
N GLU A 82 -3.37 -5.29 8.37
CA GLU A 82 -3.92 -5.04 9.72
C GLU A 82 -3.11 -4.00 10.50
N LYS A 83 -1.79 -4.21 10.60
CA LYS A 83 -0.89 -3.28 11.28
C LYS A 83 -0.96 -1.86 10.71
N TYR A 84 -1.03 -1.72 9.38
CA TYR A 84 -1.07 -0.42 8.73
C TYR A 84 -2.43 0.25 8.90
N ILE A 85 -3.51 -0.55 8.89
CA ILE A 85 -4.87 -0.08 9.12
C ILE A 85 -4.97 0.52 10.52
N ASP A 86 -4.46 -0.17 11.54
CA ASP A 86 -4.49 0.32 12.93
C ASP A 86 -3.76 1.67 13.06
N ILE A 87 -2.57 1.80 12.46
CA ILE A 87 -1.80 3.07 12.48
C ILE A 87 -2.56 4.19 11.75
N LEU A 88 -3.16 3.91 10.60
CA LEU A 88 -3.89 4.89 9.82
C LEU A 88 -5.19 5.31 10.51
N ASP A 89 -5.83 4.39 11.23
CA ASP A 89 -7.05 4.67 12.00
C ASP A 89 -6.72 5.58 13.18
N ASP A 90 -5.65 5.28 13.92
CA ASP A 90 -5.11 6.13 15.00
C ASP A 90 -4.76 7.54 14.51
N LYS A 91 -4.26 7.66 13.28
CA LYS A 91 -3.92 8.95 12.64
C LYS A 91 -5.12 9.61 11.96
N CYS A 92 -6.34 9.07 12.12
CA CYS A 92 -7.58 9.59 11.53
C CYS A 92 -7.56 9.69 9.99
N MET A 93 -6.80 8.81 9.32
CA MET A 93 -6.75 8.71 7.86
C MET A 93 -7.97 7.94 7.31
N THR A 94 -9.16 8.22 7.83
CA THR A 94 -10.40 7.46 7.57
C THR A 94 -10.79 7.47 6.09
N LYS A 95 -10.62 8.60 5.39
CA LYS A 95 -10.88 8.70 3.95
C LYS A 95 -9.99 7.76 3.13
N LEU A 96 -8.72 7.66 3.49
CA LEU A 96 -7.78 6.75 2.84
C LEU A 96 -8.21 5.31 3.10
N LEU A 97 -8.52 4.96 4.35
CA LEU A 97 -8.96 3.63 4.74
C LEU A 97 -10.25 3.20 4.02
N MET A 98 -11.27 4.06 3.99
CA MET A 98 -12.51 3.79 3.26
C MET A 98 -12.24 3.50 1.78
N SER A 99 -11.42 4.33 1.13
CA SER A 99 -11.07 4.15 -0.28
C SER A 99 -10.30 2.85 -0.53
N VAL A 100 -9.37 2.50 0.37
CA VAL A 100 -8.60 1.25 0.28
C VAL A 100 -9.52 0.04 0.41
N TYR A 101 -10.40 0.01 1.41
CA TYR A 101 -11.33 -1.11 1.63
C TYR A 101 -12.30 -1.28 0.46
N ALA A 102 -12.89 -0.20 -0.04
CA ALA A 102 -13.80 -0.26 -1.19
C ALA A 102 -13.08 -0.81 -2.43
N LYS A 103 -11.89 -0.30 -2.73
CA LYS A 103 -11.08 -0.73 -3.88
C LYS A 103 -10.58 -2.17 -3.78
N ILE A 104 -10.21 -2.65 -2.59
CA ILE A 104 -9.81 -4.06 -2.40
C ILE A 104 -10.99 -5.00 -2.70
N ASN A 105 -12.20 -4.61 -2.31
CA ASN A 105 -13.41 -5.41 -2.52
C ASN A 105 -14.06 -5.20 -3.90
N ASP A 106 -13.44 -4.42 -4.79
CA ASP A 106 -13.98 -4.06 -6.11
C ASP A 106 -15.39 -3.45 -6.03
N ARG A 107 -15.62 -2.65 -4.99
CA ARG A 107 -16.89 -1.97 -4.71
C ARG A 107 -16.73 -0.45 -4.73
N PRO A 108 -17.77 0.30 -5.07
CA PRO A 108 -17.75 1.74 -4.90
C PRO A 108 -17.84 2.10 -3.40
N GLU A 109 -17.36 3.29 -3.04
CA GLU A 109 -17.29 3.74 -1.64
C GLU A 109 -18.67 3.97 -1.00
N ASP A 110 -19.70 4.17 -1.83
CA ASP A 110 -21.11 4.35 -1.46
C ASP A 110 -21.93 3.04 -1.51
N ASP A 111 -21.29 1.90 -1.74
CA ASP A 111 -21.94 0.59 -1.64
C ASP A 111 -22.49 0.35 -0.22
N GLN A 112 -23.69 -0.21 -0.11
CA GLN A 112 -24.37 -0.35 1.17
C GLN A 112 -23.58 -1.23 2.16
N GLU A 113 -22.94 -2.30 1.69
CA GLU A 113 -22.10 -3.15 2.56
C GLU A 113 -20.86 -2.40 3.05
N MET A 114 -20.26 -1.57 2.19
CA MET A 114 -19.11 -0.73 2.55
C MET A 114 -19.52 0.35 3.56
N LEU A 115 -20.64 1.04 3.33
CA LEU A 115 -21.16 2.05 4.26
C LEU A 115 -21.49 1.46 5.64
N ASP A 116 -22.08 0.26 5.69
CA ASP A 116 -22.38 -0.40 6.96
C ASP A 116 -21.10 -0.82 7.69
N PHE A 117 -20.08 -1.27 6.96
CA PHE A 117 -18.75 -1.53 7.52
C PHE A 117 -18.08 -0.25 8.04
N PHE A 118 -18.13 0.85 7.28
CA PHE A 118 -17.52 2.13 7.68
C PHE A 118 -18.20 2.73 8.91
N LYS A 119 -19.52 2.59 9.03
CA LYS A 119 -20.26 2.97 10.26
C LYS A 119 -19.88 2.09 11.44
N PHE A 120 -19.75 0.77 11.24
CA PHE A 120 -19.31 -0.14 12.29
C PHE A 120 -17.90 0.22 12.81
N LYS A 121 -17.03 0.68 11.92
CA LYS A 121 -15.68 1.19 12.24
C LYS A 121 -15.66 2.64 12.74
N CYS A 122 -16.80 3.33 12.83
CA CYS A 122 -16.91 4.75 13.21
C CYS A 122 -16.12 5.71 12.31
N TRP A 123 -15.96 5.39 11.03
CA TRP A 123 -15.26 6.25 10.05
C TRP A 123 -16.15 7.30 9.40
N ILE A 124 -17.49 7.11 9.50
CA ILE A 124 -18.54 8.03 9.04
C ILE A 124 -19.72 8.07 10.00
#